data_AF-A0A1I2TRM9-F1
#
_entry.id   AF-A0A1I2TRM9-F1
#
_cell.length_a   1.000
_cell.length_b   1.000
_cell.length_c   1.000
_cell.angle_alpha   90.00
_cell.angle_beta   90.00
_cell.angle_gamma   90.00
#
_symmetry.space_group_name_H-M   'P 1'
#
loop_
_entity.id
_entity.type
_entity.pdbx_description
1 polymer ?
#
loop_
_entity_poly.entity_id
_entity_poly.type
_entity_poly.pdbx_seq_one_letter_code
_entity_poly.pdbx_strand_id
1 'polypeptide(L)' 'MTNLENELIEIIRAHPYIQQLFEAMDHYIGDCYIGAGVITQPVWNKLHDFDLTYGIDDADIIYFNPPSKGLPGKWK' A
#
# COMPACT_ATOMS: atom_id res chain seq x y z
N MET A 1 7.77 -3.34 -18.66
CA MET A 1 8.18 -3.00 -17.28
C MET A 1 9.69 -2.90 -17.25
N THR A 2 10.22 -1.92 -16.54
CA THR A 2 11.66 -1.74 -16.34
C THR A 2 12.22 -2.82 -15.40
N ASN A 3 13.55 -2.97 -15.34
CA ASN A 3 14.16 -3.92 -14.41
C ASN A 3 13.81 -3.61 -12.94
N LEU A 4 13.81 -2.32 -12.58
CA LEU A 4 13.49 -1.85 -11.22
C LEU A 4 12.02 -2.08 -10.85
N GLU A 5 11.08 -1.91 -11.79
CA GLU A 5 9.67 -2.22 -11.56
C GLU A 5 9.47 -3.71 -11.25
N ASN A 6 10.12 -4.60 -12.00
CA ASN A 6 10.05 -6.03 -11.73
C ASN A 6 10.67 -6.37 -10.37
N GLU A 7 11.82 -5.79 -10.03
CA GLU A 7 12.46 -6.00 -8.73
C GLU A 7 11.56 -5.57 -7.57
N LEU A 8 10.90 -4.41 -7.67
CA LEU A 8 9.91 -3.97 -6.70
C LEU A 8 8.77 -4.98 -6.58
N ILE A 9 8.20 -5.43 -7.71
CA ILE A 9 7.10 -6.41 -7.71
C ILE A 9 7.51 -7.70 -7.00
N GLU A 10 8.71 -8.20 -7.25
CA GLU A 10 9.20 -9.42 -6.62
C GLU A 10 9.45 -9.24 -5.11
N ILE A 11 9.98 -8.09 -4.68
CA ILE A 11 10.10 -7.75 -3.24
C ILE A 11 8.72 -7.74 -2.57
N ILE A 12 7.74 -7.11 -3.21
CA ILE A 12 6.39 -6.99 -2.67
C ILE A 12 5.68 -8.36 -2.61
N ARG A 13 5.83 -9.20 -3.64
CA ARG A 13 5.29 -10.58 -3.65
C ARG A 13 5.94 -11.49 -2.62
N ALA A 14 7.22 -11.28 -2.33
CA ALA A 14 7.93 -12.03 -1.31
C ALA A 14 7.54 -11.63 0.12
N HIS A 15 6.99 -10.42 0.32
CA HIS A 15 6.54 -9.98 1.63
C HIS A 15 5.29 -10.76 2.09
N PRO A 16 5.29 -11.40 3.28
CA PRO A 16 4.25 -12.36 3.67
C PRO A 16 2.86 -11.75 3.88
N TYR A 17 2.78 -10.44 4.14
CA TYR A 17 1.54 -9.77 4.54
C TYR A 17 0.97 -8.79 3.50
N ILE A 18 1.77 -8.32 2.52
CA ILE A 18 1.31 -7.23 1.63
C ILE A 18 0.23 -7.74 0.68
N GLN A 19 0.35 -8.97 0.19
CA GLN A 19 -0.68 -9.59 -0.65
C GLN A 19 -2.02 -9.71 0.09
N GLN A 20 -2.01 -10.10 1.37
CA GLN A 20 -3.21 -10.19 2.20
C GLN A 20 -3.83 -8.80 2.44
N LEU A 21 -2.99 -7.77 2.55
CA LEU A 21 -3.45 -6.39 2.67
C LEU A 21 -4.16 -5.93 1.38
N PHE A 22 -3.61 -6.21 0.20
CA PHE A 22 -4.28 -5.94 -1.08
C PHE A 22 -5.65 -6.63 -1.16
N GLU A 23 -5.72 -7.93 -0.82
CA GLU A 23 -6.97 -8.70 -0.83
C GLU A 23 -8.02 -8.13 0.12
N ALA A 24 -7.61 -7.69 1.31
CA ALA A 24 -8.50 -7.02 2.25
C ALA A 24 -9.01 -5.69 1.69
N MET A 25 -8.13 -4.88 1.08
CA MET A 25 -8.52 -3.57 0.56
C MET A 25 -9.48 -3.65 -0.62
N ASP A 26 -9.24 -4.59 -1.54
CA ASP A 26 -10.15 -4.89 -2.64
C ASP A 26 -11.54 -5.31 -2.13
N HIS A 27 -11.61 -6.01 -0.99
CA HIS A 27 -12.88 -6.42 -0.41
C HIS A 27 -13.65 -5.30 0.29
N TYR A 28 -12.96 -4.40 1.00
CA TYR A 28 -13.61 -3.44 1.91
C TYR A 28 -13.74 -2.01 1.36
N ILE A 29 -12.78 -1.53 0.58
CA ILE A 29 -12.68 -0.10 0.22
C ILE A 29 -12.91 0.12 -1.28
N GLY A 30 -12.50 -0.83 -2.13
CA GLY A 30 -12.43 -0.58 -3.58
C GLY A 30 -11.40 0.51 -3.89
N ASP A 31 -11.53 1.22 -5.02
CA ASP A 31 -10.65 2.29 -5.56
C ASP A 31 -9.73 2.99 -4.53
N CYS A 32 -8.63 2.34 -4.19
CA CYS A 32 -7.65 2.80 -3.22
C CYS A 32 -6.25 2.30 -3.59
N TYR A 33 -5.26 2.88 -2.92
CA TYR A 33 -3.85 2.54 -3.08
C TYR A 33 -3.25 2.26 -1.70
N ILE A 34 -2.35 1.28 -1.67
CA ILE A 34 -1.43 1.08 -0.56
C ILE A 34 -0.13 1.79 -0.94
N GLY A 35 0.41 2.60 -0.03
CA GLY A 35 1.61 3.41 -0.32
C GLY A 35 2.54 3.59 0.87
N ALA A 36 3.47 4.53 0.75
CA ALA A 36 4.38 4.95 1.81
C ALA A 36 5.21 3.81 2.44
N GLY A 37 5.35 3.79 3.76
CA GLY A 37 6.33 3.00 4.50
C GLY A 37 6.23 1.50 4.22
N VAL A 38 5.01 0.95 4.20
CA VAL A 38 4.77 -0.49 3.96
C VAL A 38 5.25 -0.96 2.58
N ILE A 39 5.37 -0.07 1.59
CA ILE A 39 5.90 -0.39 0.25
C ILE A 39 7.41 -0.14 0.17
N THR A 40 7.91 0.95 0.76
CA THR A 40 9.33 1.33 0.65
C THR A 40 10.23 0.59 1.64
N GLN A 41 9.73 0.22 2.81
CA GLN A 41 10.52 -0.42 3.86
C GLN A 41 11.01 -1.83 3.47
N PRO A 42 10.20 -2.70 2.82
CA PRO A 42 10.70 -3.98 2.30
C PRO A 42 11.85 -3.82 1.29
N VAL A 43 11.83 -2.74 0.50
CA VAL A 43 12.91 -2.43 -0.45
C VAL A 43 14.18 -2.05 0.31
N TRP A 44 14.09 -1.16 1.30
CA TRP A 44 15.22 -0.82 2.17
C TRP A 44 15.77 -2.04 2.91
N ASN A 45 14.88 -2.87 3.46
CA ASN A 45 15.25 -4.09 4.16
C ASN A 45 16.03 -5.04 3.23
N LYS A 46 15.55 -5.22 1.99
CA LYS A 46 16.22 -6.04 0.97
C LYS A 46 17.61 -5.51 0.61
N LEU A 47 17.78 -4.19 0.49
CA LEU A 47 19.05 -3.55 0.13
C LEU A 47 20.11 -3.58 1.25
N HIS A 48 19.68 -3.79 2.50
CA HIS A 48 20.55 -3.81 3.68
C HIS A 48 20.56 -5.15 4.43
N ASP A 49 20.12 -6.22 3.77
CA ASP A 49 20.11 -7.59 4.31
C ASP A 49 19.32 -7.73 5.63
N PHE A 50 18.26 -6.94 5.83
CA PHE A 50 17.30 -7.13 6.90
C PHE A 50 16.16 -8.07 6.48
N ASP A 51 15.45 -8.62 7.46
CA ASP A 51 14.19 -9.35 7.21
C ASP A 51 13.19 -8.43 6.50
N LEU A 52 12.44 -8.95 5.52
CA LEU A 52 11.49 -8.14 4.74
C LEU A 52 10.45 -7.44 5.61
N THR A 53 10.09 -8.01 6.76
CA THR A 53 9.09 -7.48 7.70
C THR A 53 9.67 -6.54 8.75
N TYR A 54 10.99 -6.35 8.78
CA TYR A 54 11.66 -5.56 9.81
C TYR A 54 11.20 -4.09 9.80
N GLY A 55 10.77 -3.60 10.96
CA GLY A 55 10.43 -2.19 11.15
C GLY A 55 9.16 -1.73 10.45
N ILE A 56 8.24 -2.66 10.12
CA ILE A 56 6.93 -2.36 9.53
C ILE A 56 5.86 -2.69 10.57
N ASP A 57 5.21 -1.67 11.10
CA ASP A 57 4.15 -1.79 12.12
C ASP A 57 2.79 -1.21 11.67
N ASP A 58 2.77 -0.44 10.59
CA ASP A 58 1.56 0.16 10.01
C ASP A 58 1.52 0.07 8.48
N ALA A 59 0.38 0.49 7.91
CA ALA A 59 0.18 0.59 6.48
C ALA A 59 -0.73 1.78 6.14
N ASP A 60 -0.30 2.59 5.18
CA ASP A 60 -1.07 3.71 4.66
C ASP A 60 -1.97 3.26 3.52
N ILE A 61 -3.28 3.49 3.69
CA ILE A 61 -4.30 3.27 2.66
C ILE A 61 -4.83 4.62 2.21
N ILE A 62 -4.64 4.94 0.93
CA ILE A 62 -5.01 6.20 0.32
C ILE A 62 -6.20 5.96 -0.62
N TYR A 63 -7.31 6.63 -0.36
CA TYR A 63 -8.48 6.58 -1.23
C TYR A 63 -9.00 8.00 -1.48
N PHE A 64 -9.72 8.16 -2.58
CA PHE A 64 -10.37 9.42 -2.90
C PHE A 64 -11.88 9.28 -2.78
N ASN A 65 -12.47 10.01 -1.83
CA ASN A 65 -13.91 10.11 -1.72
C ASN A 65 -14.37 11.45 -2.34
N PRO A 66 -14.85 11.46 -3.60
CA PRO A 66 -15.36 12.68 -4.19
C PRO A 66 -16.54 13.22 -3.37
N PRO A 67 -16.74 14.55 -3.30
CA PRO A 67 -17.97 15.10 -2.76
C PRO A 67 -19.16 14.44 -3.45
N SER A 68 -20.12 13.93 -2.68
CA SER A 68 -21.36 13.44 -3.27
C SER A 68 -21.96 14.58 -4.11
N LYS A 69 -22.30 14.29 -5.37
CA LYS A 69 -23.02 15.26 -6.20
C LYS A 69 -24.39 15.51 -5.57
N GLY A 70 -24.46 16.51 -4.71
CA GLY A 70 -25.68 17.12 -4.20
C GLY A 70 -26.11 16.69 -2.79
N LEU A 71 -25.65 17.41 -1.78
CA LEU A 71 -26.55 18.27 -1.00
C LEU A 71 -25.86 19.63 -0.77
N PRO A 72 -26.45 20.75 -1.20
CA PRO A 72 -25.93 22.07 -0.84
C PRO A 72 -26.18 22.31 0.65
N GLY A 73 -25.10 22.41 1.41
CA GLY A 73 -25.12 22.92 2.78
C GLY A 73 -25.04 21.85 3.86
N LYS A 74 -23.88 21.76 4.50
CA LYS A 74 -23.61 22.40 5.80
C LYS A 74 -22.28 21.85 6.30
N TRP A 75 -21.24 22.67 6.24
CA TRP A 75 -20.06 22.47 7.07
C TRP A 75 -20.43 22.99 8.47
N LYS A 76 -20.36 22.12 9.48
CA LYS A 76 -20.33 22.53 10.89
C LYS A 76 -18.88 22.75 11.31
#